data_AF-A0A924EXE0-F1
#
_entry.id   AF-A0A924EXE0-F1
#
_cell.length_a   1.000
_cell.length_b   1.000
_cell.length_c   1.000
_cell.angle_alpha   90.00
_cell.angle_beta   90.00
_cell.angle_gamma   90.00
#
_symmetry.space_group_name_H-M   'P 1'
#
loop_
_entity.id
_entity.type
_entity.pdbx_description
1 polymer ?
#
loop_
_entity_poly.entity_id
_entity_poly.type
_entity_poly.pdbx_seq_one_letter_code
_entity_poly.pdbx_strand_id
1 'polypeptide(L)'
;MELIGTAFSQCFTEPEKANAIYQLVFEEGMAVDYPLTMRHRDGTLTEVLYSASAYRDGGGKVLGVFAAARDVTIQNQAHLEVARQQTAALTRLAELEQFHRLTVGRELKMIKLKKENKYLRKFVPIDGGEQSGAY
;
A
#
# COMPACT_ATOMS: atom_id res chain seq x y z
N MET A 1 2.39 -25.56 -24.65
CA MET A 1 0.92 -25.67 -24.67
C MET A 1 0.40 -25.30 -26.05
N GLU A 2 -0.12 -26.26 -26.80
CA GLU A 2 -0.83 -25.98 -28.05
C GLU A 2 -2.11 -25.20 -27.72
N LEU A 3 -2.33 -24.05 -28.34
CA LEU A 3 -3.42 -23.12 -27.97
C LEU A 3 -4.75 -23.48 -28.63
N ILE A 4 -4.70 -24.15 -29.78
CA ILE A 4 -5.88 -24.59 -30.52
C ILE A 4 -6.29 -25.96 -29.99
N GLY A 5 -7.57 -26.13 -29.65
CA GLY A 5 -8.13 -27.38 -29.13
C GLY A 5 -7.94 -27.59 -27.61
N THR A 6 -7.23 -26.69 -26.94
CA THR A 6 -7.07 -26.72 -25.48
C THR A 6 -8.18 -25.91 -24.81
N ALA A 7 -8.70 -26.40 -23.68
CA ALA A 7 -9.68 -25.65 -22.89
C ALA A 7 -9.06 -24.34 -22.38
N PHE A 8 -9.69 -23.21 -22.69
CA PHE A 8 -9.16 -21.87 -22.38
C PHE A 8 -8.84 -21.69 -20.89
N SER A 9 -9.62 -22.30 -19.99
CA SER A 9 -9.44 -22.22 -18.55
C SER A 9 -8.14 -22.85 -18.06
N GLN A 10 -7.55 -23.75 -18.84
CA GLN A 10 -6.23 -24.35 -18.54
C GLN A 10 -5.06 -23.37 -18.76
N CYS A 11 -5.28 -22.27 -19.49
CA CYS A 11 -4.31 -21.20 -19.63
C CYS A 11 -4.17 -20.35 -18.37
N PHE A 12 -4.99 -20.57 -17.34
CA PHE A 12 -4.99 -19.80 -16.10
C PHE A 12 -4.63 -20.66 -14.89
N THR A 13 -4.14 -20.02 -13.83
CA THR A 13 -3.86 -20.69 -12.56
C THR A 13 -5.12 -21.06 -11.81
N GLU A 14 -6.22 -20.33 -12.05
CA GLU A 14 -7.52 -20.51 -11.41
C GLU A 14 -8.59 -20.79 -12.49
N PRO A 15 -8.69 -22.04 -12.99
CA PRO A 15 -9.58 -22.39 -14.09
C PRO A 15 -11.06 -22.09 -13.81
N GLU A 16 -11.48 -22.19 -12.55
CA GLU A 16 -12.85 -21.90 -12.12
C GLU A 16 -13.22 -20.42 -12.33
N LYS A 17 -12.32 -19.50 -12.01
CA LYS A 17 -12.54 -18.06 -12.27
C LYS A 17 -12.63 -17.77 -13.76
N ALA A 18 -11.78 -18.40 -14.56
CA ALA A 18 -11.82 -18.28 -16.02
C ALA A 18 -13.17 -18.78 -16.57
N ASN A 19 -13.65 -19.93 -16.10
CA ASN A 19 -14.97 -20.49 -16.44
C ASN A 19 -16.13 -19.56 -16.04
N ALA A 20 -16.06 -18.94 -14.86
CA ALA A 20 -17.08 -18.00 -14.40
C ALA A 20 -17.17 -16.77 -15.34
N ILE A 21 -16.03 -16.22 -15.76
CA ILE A 21 -15.99 -15.10 -16.73
C ILE A 21 -16.58 -15.53 -18.07
N TYR A 22 -16.28 -16.74 -18.53
CA TYR A 22 -16.85 -17.26 -19.76
C TYR A 22 -18.38 -17.34 -19.67
N GLN A 23 -18.94 -17.87 -18.59
CA GLN A 23 -20.40 -17.89 -18.37
C GLN A 23 -20.99 -16.47 -18.36
N LEU A 24 -20.35 -15.55 -17.64
CA LEU A 24 -20.78 -14.15 -17.58
C LEU A 24 -20.84 -13.50 -18.96
N VAL A 25 -19.87 -13.76 -19.83
CA VAL A 25 -19.86 -13.23 -21.21
C VAL A 25 -21.01 -13.78 -22.04
N PHE A 26 -21.44 -15.02 -21.80
CA PHE A 26 -22.61 -15.59 -22.49
C PHE A 26 -23.93 -15.00 -21.99
N GLU A 27 -24.04 -14.77 -20.69
CA GLU A 27 -25.23 -14.22 -20.04
C GLU A 27 -25.38 -12.71 -20.30
N GLU A 28 -24.34 -11.93 -19.98
CA GLU A 28 -24.35 -10.46 -20.00
C GLU A 28 -23.77 -9.88 -21.30
N GLY A 29 -23.18 -10.71 -22.16
CA GLY A 29 -22.59 -10.31 -23.44
C GLY A 29 -21.15 -9.79 -23.33
N MET A 30 -20.68 -9.38 -22.15
CA MET A 30 -19.31 -8.92 -21.92
C MET A 30 -18.84 -9.04 -20.47
N ALA A 31 -17.53 -9.08 -20.29
CA ALA A 31 -16.81 -9.00 -19.03
C ALA A 31 -15.58 -8.10 -19.23
N VAL A 32 -15.33 -7.15 -18.32
CA VAL A 32 -14.27 -6.14 -18.49
C VAL A 32 -13.35 -6.15 -17.28
N ASP A 33 -12.04 -6.12 -17.57
CA ASP A 33 -10.95 -5.97 -16.59
C ASP A 33 -11.03 -6.93 -15.38
N TYR A 34 -11.36 -8.20 -15.63
CA TYR A 34 -11.36 -9.22 -14.59
C TYR A 34 -9.92 -9.67 -14.29
N PRO A 35 -9.45 -9.58 -13.03
CA PRO A 35 -8.11 -10.00 -12.68
C PRO A 35 -7.98 -11.52 -12.76
N LEU A 36 -6.99 -11.99 -13.53
CA LEU A 36 -6.62 -13.39 -13.66
C LEU A 36 -5.09 -13.52 -13.67
N THR A 37 -4.61 -14.73 -13.43
CA THR A 37 -3.20 -15.08 -13.60
C THR A 37 -3.06 -16.11 -14.70
N MET A 38 -2.39 -15.73 -15.78
CA MET A 38 -2.17 -16.56 -16.96
C MET A 38 -0.87 -17.36 -16.81
N ARG A 39 -0.87 -18.59 -17.31
CA ARG A 39 0.28 -19.49 -17.35
C ARG A 39 0.86 -19.54 -18.76
N HIS A 40 2.07 -19.02 -18.93
CA HIS A 40 2.81 -19.11 -20.17
C HIS A 40 3.38 -20.52 -20.42
N ARG A 41 3.77 -20.79 -21.66
CA ARG A 41 4.32 -22.10 -22.07
C ARG A 41 5.61 -22.47 -21.34
N ASP A 42 6.39 -21.49 -20.94
CA ASP A 42 7.64 -21.63 -20.18
C ASP A 42 7.41 -21.77 -18.67
N GLY A 43 6.15 -21.76 -18.22
CA GLY A 43 5.78 -21.84 -16.81
C GLY A 43 5.74 -20.49 -16.09
N THR A 44 6.09 -19.38 -16.77
CA THR A 44 5.95 -18.05 -16.18
C THR A 44 4.48 -17.71 -15.93
N LEU A 45 4.25 -16.98 -14.85
CA LEU A 45 2.92 -16.53 -14.45
C LEU A 45 2.83 -15.02 -14.64
N THR A 46 1.76 -14.58 -15.30
CA THR A 46 1.54 -13.16 -15.61
C THR A 46 0.20 -12.73 -15.07
N GLU A 47 0.20 -11.67 -14.27
CA GLU A 47 -1.02 -11.02 -13.81
C GLU A 47 -1.62 -10.23 -14.96
N VAL A 48 -2.87 -10.52 -15.28
CA VAL A 48 -3.58 -9.88 -16.40
C VAL A 48 -4.93 -9.34 -15.97
N LEU A 49 -5.33 -8.23 -16.58
CA LEU A 49 -6.73 -7.83 -16.65
C LEU A 49 -7.34 -8.42 -17.92
N TYR A 50 -8.27 -9.35 -17.72
CA TYR A 50 -8.92 -10.09 -18.79
C TYR A 50 -10.27 -9.47 -19.12
N SER A 51 -10.45 -9.09 -20.38
CA SER A 51 -11.71 -8.59 -20.92
C SER A 51 -12.18 -9.50 -22.04
N ALA A 52 -13.48 -9.77 -22.11
CA ALA A 52 -14.07 -10.61 -23.13
C ALA A 52 -15.48 -10.17 -23.51
N SER A 53 -15.88 -10.44 -24.75
CA SER A 53 -17.20 -10.09 -25.28
C SER A 53 -17.71 -11.17 -26.23
N ALA A 54 -19.01 -11.44 -26.18
CA ALA A 54 -19.67 -12.35 -27.10
C ALA A 54 -19.65 -11.74 -28.52
N TYR A 55 -19.09 -12.48 -29.46
CA TYR A 55 -19.14 -12.14 -30.88
C TYR A 55 -20.40 -12.75 -31.49
N ARG A 56 -21.27 -11.90 -32.03
CA ARG A 56 -22.59 -12.29 -32.57
C ARG A 56 -22.68 -11.98 -34.06
N ASP A 57 -23.47 -12.78 -34.78
CA ASP A 57 -23.84 -12.49 -36.17
C ASP A 57 -24.92 -11.38 -36.25
N GLY A 58 -25.31 -11.01 -37.48
CA GLY A 58 -26.36 -10.00 -37.71
C GLY A 58 -27.76 -10.41 -37.24
N GLY A 59 -27.97 -11.69 -36.92
CA GLY A 59 -29.21 -12.23 -36.33
C GLY A 59 -29.17 -12.36 -34.80
N GLY A 60 -28.06 -11.95 -34.15
CA GLY A 60 -27.91 -12.01 -32.69
C GLY A 60 -27.41 -13.35 -32.14
N LYS A 61 -27.13 -14.33 -33.01
CA LYS A 61 -26.60 -15.64 -32.60
C LYS A 61 -25.13 -15.51 -32.22
N VAL A 62 -24.73 -16.07 -31.08
CA VAL A 62 -23.33 -16.12 -30.65
C VAL A 62 -22.53 -17.03 -31.58
N LEU A 63 -21.52 -16.46 -32.24
CA LEU A 63 -20.54 -17.16 -33.06
C LEU A 63 -19.28 -17.53 -32.26
N GLY A 64 -18.97 -16.80 -31.19
CA GLY A 64 -17.83 -17.08 -30.32
C GLY A 64 -17.62 -16.01 -29.26
N VAL A 65 -16.44 -16.03 -28.64
CA VAL A 65 -16.00 -15.03 -27.65
C VAL A 65 -14.71 -14.40 -28.16
N PHE A 66 -14.67 -13.07 -28.18
CA PHE A 66 -13.44 -12.31 -28.34
C PHE A 66 -12.89 -11.96 -26.97
N ALA A 67 -11.59 -12.13 -26.75
CA ALA A 67 -10.96 -11.85 -25.47
C ALA A 67 -9.61 -11.14 -25.63
N ALA A 68 -9.30 -10.28 -24.67
CA ALA A 68 -8.05 -9.56 -24.53
C ALA A 68 -7.50 -9.72 -23.11
N ALA A 69 -6.22 -10.04 -23.00
CA ALA A 69 -5.50 -10.10 -21.74
C ALA A 69 -4.46 -8.98 -21.70
N ARG A 70 -4.63 -8.02 -20.79
CA ARG A 70 -3.68 -6.93 -20.57
C ARG A 70 -2.75 -7.29 -19.43
N ASP A 71 -1.46 -7.44 -19.70
CA ASP A 71 -0.45 -7.60 -18.65
C ASP A 71 -0.42 -6.35 -17.75
N VAL A 72 -0.57 -6.57 -16.45
CA VAL A 72 -0.57 -5.51 -15.43
C VAL A 72 0.54 -5.69 -14.40
N THR A 73 1.49 -6.60 -14.64
CA THR A 73 2.59 -6.90 -13.72
C THR A 73 3.38 -5.64 -13.35
N ILE A 74 3.79 -4.86 -14.35
CA ILE A 74 4.55 -3.62 -14.13
C ILE A 74 3.73 -2.57 -13.39
N GLN A 75 2.44 -2.47 -13.73
CA GLN A 75 1.54 -1.51 -13.08
C GLN A 75 1.35 -1.87 -11.60
N ASN A 76 1.09 -3.14 -11.29
CA ASN A 76 0.93 -3.63 -9.92
C ASN A 76 2.20 -3.44 -9.09
N GLN A 77 3.37 -3.72 -9.66
CA GLN A 77 4.65 -3.45 -9.00
C GLN A 77 4.86 -1.98 -8.69
N ALA A 78 4.54 -1.09 -9.64
CA ALA A 78 4.63 0.35 -9.41
C ALA A 78 3.68 0.81 -8.30
N HIS A 79 2.43 0.32 -8.27
CA HIS A 79 1.48 0.63 -7.21
C HIS A 79 1.96 0.14 -5.84
N LEU A 80 2.52 -1.07 -5.77
CA LEU A 80 3.05 -1.62 -4.53
C LEU A 80 4.23 -0.79 -3.99
N GLU A 81 5.12 -0.37 -4.87
CA GLU A 81 6.26 0.46 -4.48
C GLU A 81 5.81 1.83 -3.96
N VAL A 82 4.86 2.48 -4.64
CA VAL A 82 4.29 3.75 -4.17
C VAL A 82 3.61 3.58 -2.80
N ALA A 83 2.82 2.53 -2.61
CA ALA A 83 2.16 2.25 -1.33
C ALA A 83 3.19 2.03 -0.20
N ARG A 84 4.29 1.33 -0.51
CA ARG A 84 5.40 1.10 0.43
C ARG A 84 6.09 2.40 0.82
N GLN A 85 6.38 3.27 -0.15
CA GLN A 85 6.99 4.57 0.10
C GLN A 85 6.10 5.48 0.94
N GLN A 86 4.79 5.51 0.64
CA GLN A 86 3.81 6.26 1.44
C GLN A 86 3.76 5.77 2.89
N THR A 87 3.71 4.45 3.08
CA THR A 87 3.71 3.86 4.42
C THR A 87 4.97 4.25 5.19
N ALA A 88 6.15 4.14 4.57
CA ALA A 88 7.41 4.52 5.20
C ALA A 88 7.47 6.02 5.55
N ALA A 89 6.92 6.89 4.69
CA ALA A 89 6.84 8.32 4.94
C ALA A 89 5.93 8.65 6.13
N LEU A 90 4.75 8.02 6.21
CA LEU A 90 3.82 8.19 7.32
C LEU A 90 4.42 7.75 8.66
N THR A 91 5.14 6.62 8.68
CA THR A 91 5.85 6.16 9.89
C THR A 91 6.87 7.19 10.36
N ARG A 92 7.69 7.74 9.45
CA ARG A 92 8.69 8.77 9.80
C ARG A 92 8.05 10.06 10.32
N LEU A 93 6.92 10.48 9.74
CA LEU A 93 6.18 11.64 10.24
C LEU A 93 5.66 11.42 11.66
N ALA A 94 5.10 10.25 11.94
CA ALA A 94 4.62 9.90 13.28
C ALA A 94 5.77 9.89 14.32
N GLU A 95 6.92 9.34 13.97
CA GLU A 95 8.12 9.35 14.82
C GLU A 95 8.58 10.79 15.11
N LEU A 96 8.62 11.65 14.08
CA LEU A 96 9.03 13.04 14.23
C LEU A 96 8.06 13.84 15.10
N GLU A 97 6.75 13.63 14.93
CA GLU A 97 5.73 14.25 15.77
C GLU A 97 5.85 13.81 17.23
N GLN A 98 6.09 12.53 17.49
CA GLN A 98 6.31 12.02 18.85
C GLN A 98 7.57 12.64 19.47
N PHE A 99 8.65 12.73 18.70
CA PHE A 99 9.90 13.35 19.14
C PHE A 99 9.71 14.84 19.47
N HIS A 100 9.07 15.61 18.58
CA HIS A 100 8.80 17.03 18.82
C HIS A 100 7.97 17.24 20.09
N ARG A 101 6.92 16.44 20.28
CA ARG A 101 6.06 16.51 21.48
C ARG A 101 6.86 16.26 22.76
N LEU A 102 7.76 15.27 22.74
CA LEU A 102 8.62 14.96 23.88
C LEU A 102 9.60 16.10 24.18
N THR A 103 10.23 16.67 23.15
CA THR A 103 11.20 17.76 23.27
C THR A 103 10.54 19.02 23.83
N VAL A 104 9.41 19.46 23.27
CA VAL A 104 8.64 20.60 23.78
C VAL A 104 8.20 20.36 25.23
N GLY A 105 7.72 19.14 25.54
CA GLY A 105 7.33 18.78 26.91
C GLY A 105 8.49 18.92 27.92
N ARG A 106 9.70 18.51 27.54
CA ARG A 106 10.91 18.65 28.38
C ARG A 106 11.28 20.12 28.59
N GLU A 107 11.25 20.94 27.53
CA GLU A 107 11.57 22.36 27.61
C GLU A 107 10.59 23.12 28.51
N LEU A 108 9.29 22.86 28.38
CA LEU A 108 8.26 23.45 29.24
C LEU A 108 8.47 23.08 30.71
N LYS A 109 8.81 21.82 31.00
CA LYS A 109 9.12 21.36 32.35
C LYS A 109 10.35 22.08 32.92
N MET A 110 11.40 22.26 32.11
CA MET A 110 12.60 23.00 32.50
C MET A 110 12.31 24.47 32.80
N ILE A 111 11.48 25.14 31.99
CA ILE A 111 11.07 26.53 32.24
C ILE A 111 10.32 26.63 33.57
N LYS A 112 9.36 25.73 33.83
CA LYS A 112 8.61 25.71 35.09
C LYS A 112 9.53 25.51 36.29
N LEU A 113 10.45 24.54 36.20
CA LEU A 113 11.39 24.23 37.27
C LEU A 113 12.39 25.37 37.54
N LYS A 114 12.91 26.02 36.49
CA LYS A 114 13.80 27.20 36.63
C LYS A 114 13.08 28.38 37.27
N LYS A 115 11.82 28.61 36.90
CA LYS A 115 10.98 29.65 37.55
C LYS A 115 10.85 29.35 39.03
N GLU A 116 10.42 28.14 39.39
CA GLU A 116 10.23 27.71 40.78
C GLU A 116 11.53 27.83 41.60
N ASN A 117 12.67 27.38 41.06
CA ASN A 117 13.96 27.51 41.73
C ASN A 117 14.34 28.99 41.98
N LYS A 118 14.07 29.88 41.01
CA LYS A 118 14.26 31.33 41.17
C LYS A 118 13.33 31.93 42.23
N TYR A 119 12.07 31.48 42.31
CA TYR A 119 11.14 31.91 43.36
C TYR A 119 11.62 31.46 44.73
N LEU A 120 11.98 30.18 44.89
CA LEU A 120 12.44 29.62 46.16
C LEU A 120 13.74 30.30 46.64
N ARG A 121 14.69 30.59 45.74
CA ARG A 121 15.92 31.33 46.07
C ARG A 121 15.71 32.73 46.64
N LYS A 122 14.55 33.37 46.41
CA LYS A 122 14.23 34.66 47.04
C LYS A 122 13.89 34.54 48.53
N PHE A 123 13.53 33.32 48.97
CA PHE A 123 13.13 33.03 50.35
C PHE A 123 14.19 32.21 51.10
N VAL A 124 15.28 31.82 50.44
CA VAL A 124 16.47 31.27 51.12
C VAL A 124 17.28 32.46 51.64
N PRO A 125 17.52 32.57 52.96
CA PRO A 125 18.41 33.58 53.49
C PRO A 125 19.81 33.32 52.91
N ILE A 126 20.45 34.37 52.41
CA ILE A 126 21.87 34.31 52.09
C ILE A 126 22.57 34.33 53.46
N ASP A 127 22.88 33.16 54.02
CA ASP A 127 23.86 33.12 55.11
C ASP A 127 25.17 33.63 54.53
N GLY A 128 25.54 34.82 54.98
CA GLY A 128 26.68 35.57 54.50
C GLY A 128 28.00 35.04 55.07
N GLY A 129 29.08 35.46 54.40
CA GLY A 129 30.40 35.55 55.03
C GLY A 129 31.46 34.66 54.38
N GLU A 130 32.16 35.24 53.42
CA GLU A 130 33.52 34.85 53.04
C GLU A 130 34.53 35.12 54.18
N GLN A 131 35.59 34.31 54.20
CA GLN A 131 36.95 34.56 54.74
C GLN A 131 37.26 34.43 56.25
N SER A 132 38.07 33.42 56.55
CA SER A 132 39.36 33.55 57.25
C SER A 132 40.28 32.47 56.64
N GLY A 133 41.47 32.73 56.09
CA GLY A 133 42.44 33.74 56.48
C GLY A 133 43.56 33.06 57.26
N ALA A 134 44.65 32.75 56.55
CA ALA A 134 46.04 32.65 56.99
C ALA A 134 46.52 31.54 57.98
N TYR A 135 47.68 31.00 57.59
CA TYR A 135 48.68 30.17 58.29
C TYR A 135 48.45 28.66 58.38
#